data_AF-A0A6M0BEP2-F1
#
_entry.id   AF-A0A6M0BEP2-F1
#
_cell.length_a   1.000
_cell.length_b   1.000
_cell.length_c   1.000
_cell.angle_alpha   90.00
_cell.angle_beta   90.00
_cell.angle_gamma   90.00
#
_symmetry.space_group_name_H-M   'P 1'
#
loop_
_entity.id
_entity.type
_entity.pdbx_description
1 polymer ?
#
loop_
_entity_poly.entity_id
_entity_poly.type
_entity_poly.pdbx_seq_one_letter_code
_entity_poly.pdbx_strand_id
1 'polypeptide(L)' 'TLAPFGRTIEETSDAGSLLNMIFNIIWLLVFGWEIAVAHLVSGLILAITIIGLPFAQQHFKLIPLSLFPFGRELR' A
#
# COMPACT_ATOMS: atom_id res chain seq x y z
N THR A 1 -9.51 4.95 -15.40
CA THR A 1 -8.48 5.69 -14.62
C THR A 1 -7.29 4.78 -14.44
N LEU A 2 -6.06 5.25 -14.74
CA LEU A 2 -4.82 4.56 -14.37
C LEU A 2 -4.59 4.70 -12.85
N ALA A 3 -5.55 4.28 -12.02
CA ALA A 3 -5.34 4.18 -10.59
C ALA A 3 -4.17 3.21 -10.38
N PRO A 4 -3.04 3.60 -9.78
CA PRO A 4 -2.87 4.60 -8.70
C PRO A 4 -2.09 5.89 -9.08
N PHE A 5 -1.84 6.13 -10.37
CA PHE A 5 -1.02 7.25 -10.82
C PHE A 5 -1.70 8.59 -10.57
N GLY A 6 -0.95 9.53 -10.00
CA GLY A 6 -1.43 10.88 -9.68
C GLY A 6 -2.31 10.98 -8.43
N ARG A 7 -2.62 9.87 -7.74
CA ARG A 7 -3.38 9.88 -6.48
C ARG A 7 -2.47 9.83 -5.27
N THR A 8 -2.77 10.58 -4.22
CA THR A 8 -2.02 10.57 -2.95
C THR A 8 -2.77 9.75 -1.91
N ILE A 9 -2.02 9.23 -0.93
CA ILE A 9 -2.60 8.54 0.21
C ILE A 9 -2.95 9.61 1.23
N GLU A 10 -4.24 9.85 1.42
CA GLU A 10 -4.76 10.74 2.47
C GLU A 10 -5.36 9.91 3.60
N GLU A 11 -5.20 10.39 4.82
CA GLU A 11 -5.90 9.82 5.97
C GLU A 11 -7.33 10.35 6.02
N THR A 12 -8.29 9.46 6.27
CA THR A 12 -9.70 9.85 6.43
C THR A 12 -9.94 10.48 7.81
N SER A 13 -11.04 11.22 7.98
CA SER A 13 -11.41 11.84 9.26
C SER A 13 -11.50 10.84 10.41
N ASP A 14 -11.85 9.59 10.10
CA ASP A 14 -12.01 8.50 11.08
C ASP A 14 -10.78 7.60 11.18
N ALA A 15 -9.61 7.99 10.64
CA ALA A 15 -8.40 7.17 10.64
C ALA A 15 -7.98 6.72 12.05
N GLY A 16 -8.16 7.58 13.05
CA GLY A 16 -7.86 7.31 14.46
C GLY A 16 -8.91 6.48 15.22
N SER A 17 -9.96 5.98 14.56
CA SER A 17 -10.98 5.16 15.21
C SER A 17 -10.41 3.85 15.75
N LEU A 18 -10.85 3.46 16.96
CA LEU A 18 -10.46 2.19 17.60
C LEU A 18 -10.77 0.98 16.69
N LEU A 19 -11.87 1.04 15.93
CA LEU A 19 -12.27 -0.01 15.01
C LEU A 19 -11.23 -0.20 13.89
N ASN A 20 -10.77 0.91 13.31
CA ASN A 20 -9.76 0.88 12.25
C ASN A 20 -8.42 0.36 12.79
N MET A 21 -8.04 0.73 14.01
CA MET A 21 -6.84 0.22 14.66
C MET A 21 -6.90 -1.31 14.86
N ILE A 22 -8.00 -1.83 15.40
CA ILE A 22 -8.19 -3.26 15.62
C ILE A 22 -8.14 -4.02 14.29
N PHE A 23 -8.85 -3.55 13.27
CA PHE A 23 -8.82 -4.18 11.95
C PHE A 23 -7.46 -4.11 11.28
N ASN A 24 -6.72 -3.00 11.41
CA ASN A 24 -5.35 -2.90 10.92
C ASN A 24 -4.42 -3.92 11.60
N ILE A 25 -4.55 -4.14 12.91
CA ILE A 25 -3.74 -5.14 13.63
C ILE A 25 -4.07 -6.56 13.15
N ILE A 26 -5.36 -6.91 13.09
CA ILE A 26 -5.80 -8.23 12.61
C ILE A 26 -5.32 -8.45 11.17
N TRP A 27 -5.53 -7.46 10.30
CA TRP A 27 -5.11 -7.50 8.91
C TRP A 27 -3.61 -7.70 8.77
N LEU A 28 -2.81 -6.91 9.50
CA LEU A 28 -1.36 -6.98 9.45
C LEU A 28 -0.83 -8.38 9.79
N LEU A 29 -1.46 -9.07 10.75
CA LEU A 29 -1.05 -10.42 11.16
C LEU A 29 -1.44 -11.50 10.16
N VAL A 30 -2.60 -11.38 9.50
CA VAL A 30 -3.13 -12.44 8.64
C VAL A 30 -2.69 -12.28 7.17
N PHE A 31 -2.75 -11.06 6.61
CA PHE A 31 -2.54 -10.84 5.17
C PHE A 31 -1.70 -9.62 4.79
N GLY A 32 -1.63 -8.59 5.64
CA GLY A 32 -1.02 -7.30 5.28
C GLY A 32 0.47 -7.39 4.95
N TRP A 33 1.22 -8.19 5.71
CA TRP A 33 2.66 -8.35 5.50
C TRP A 33 2.99 -9.15 4.23
N GLU A 34 2.20 -10.17 3.89
CA GLU A 34 2.37 -10.98 2.67
C GLU A 34 2.23 -10.11 1.41
N ILE A 35 1.20 -9.25 1.38
CA ILE A 35 0.95 -8.33 0.27
C ILE A 35 2.07 -7.28 0.18
N ALA A 36 2.54 -6.77 1.32
CA ALA A 36 3.65 -5.84 1.38
C ALA A 36 4.94 -6.46 0.82
N VAL A 37 5.25 -7.71 1.17
CA VAL A 37 6.39 -8.46 0.63
C VAL A 37 6.21 -8.69 -0.88
N ALA A 38 5.02 -9.07 -1.34
CA ALA A 38 4.75 -9.23 -2.77
C ALA A 38 5.00 -7.95 -3.56
N HIS A 39 4.61 -6.79 -3.02
CA HIS A 39 4.91 -5.48 -3.61
C HIS A 39 6.40 -5.13 -3.56
N LEU A 40 7.09 -5.41 -2.45
CA LEU A 40 8.52 -5.20 -2.33
C LEU A 40 9.29 -6.01 -3.39
N VAL A 41 9.00 -7.31 -3.50
CA VAL A 41 9.64 -8.22 -4.46
C VAL A 41 9.32 -7.80 -5.90
N SER A 42 8.04 -7.55 -6.22
CA SER A 42 7.63 -7.12 -7.57
C SER A 42 8.26 -5.78 -7.95
N GLY A 43 8.29 -4.83 -7.02
CA GLY A 43 8.94 -3.53 -7.21
C GLY A 43 10.44 -3.66 -7.46
N LEU A 44 11.12 -4.55 -6.73
CA LEU A 44 12.55 -4.81 -6.94
C LEU A 44 12.82 -5.46 -8.29
N ILE A 45 12.04 -6.46 -8.70
CA ILE A 45 12.14 -7.09 -10.03
C ILE A 45 11.95 -6.04 -11.13
N LEU A 46 10.93 -5.18 -11.00
CA LEU A 46 10.68 -4.11 -11.97
C LEU A 46 11.80 -3.07 -11.98
N ALA A 47 12.36 -2.72 -10.82
CA ALA A 47 13.47 -1.79 -10.72
C ALA A 47 14.72 -2.30 -11.44
N ILE A 48 15.00 -3.61 -11.39
CA ILE A 48 16.13 -4.24 -12.10
C ILE A 48 16.02 -4.06 -13.62
N THR A 49 14.81 -4.06 -14.17
CA THR A 49 14.62 -3.92 -15.63
C THR A 49 14.87 -2.51 -16.17
N ILE A 50 15.07 -1.51 -15.30
CA ILE A 50 15.22 -0.06 -15.59
C ILE A 50 13.97 0.56 -16.27
N ILE A 51 13.46 -0.06 -17.34
CA ILE A 51 12.21 0.30 -18.01
C ILE A 51 11.01 0.19 -17.04
N GLY A 52 11.08 -0.71 -16.06
CA GLY A 52 10.06 -0.92 -15.04
C GLY A 52 10.06 0.09 -13.89
N LEU A 53 11.02 1.02 -13.81
CA LEU A 53 11.11 2.02 -12.73
C LEU A 53 9.81 2.78 -12.42
N PRO A 54 9.02 3.31 -13.40
CA PRO A 54 7.76 3.99 -13.09
C PRO A 54 6.73 3.07 -12.42
N PHE A 55 6.77 1.76 -12.69
CA PHE A 55 5.89 0.77 -12.07
C PHE A 55 6.43 0.31 -10.70
N ALA A 56 7.75 0.17 -10.57
CA ALA A 56 8.39 -0.11 -9.29
C ALA A 56 8.03 0.94 -8.23
N GLN A 57 8.03 2.21 -8.61
CA GLN A 57 7.60 3.31 -7.74
C GLN A 57 6.16 3.14 -7.24
N GLN A 58 5.23 2.64 -8.07
CA GLN A 58 3.86 2.38 -7.62
C GLN A 58 3.80 1.23 -6.62
N HIS A 59 4.54 0.15 -6.84
CA HIS A 59 4.59 -0.96 -5.88
C HIS A 59 5.08 -0.50 -4.51
N PHE A 60 6.15 0.30 -4.45
CA PHE A 60 6.66 0.82 -3.18
C PHE A 60 5.68 1.78 -2.50
N LYS A 61 4.96 2.59 -3.28
CA LYS A 61 3.92 3.48 -2.77
C LYS A 61 2.73 2.74 -2.17
N LEU A 62 2.43 1.54 -2.66
CA LEU A 62 1.32 0.72 -2.16
C LEU A 62 1.67 -0.05 -0.88
N ILE A 63 2.94 -0.26 -0.55
CA ILE A 63 3.36 -1.01 0.66
C ILE A 63 2.69 -0.49 1.95
N PRO A 64 2.68 0.82 2.26
CA PRO A 64 2.02 1.32 3.47
C PRO A 64 0.52 1.07 3.48
N LEU A 65 -0.15 1.11 2.31
CA LEU A 65 -1.57 0.79 2.17
C LEU A 65 -1.83 -0.70 2.34
N SER A 66 -0.93 -1.56 1.85
CA SER A 66 -1.01 -3.01 2.04
C SER A 66 -0.91 -3.40 3.51
N LEU A 67 -0.05 -2.71 4.28
CA LEU A 67 0.13 -2.96 5.72
C LEU A 67 -1.05 -2.42 6.55
N PHE A 68 -1.52 -1.21 6.24
CA PHE A 68 -2.56 -0.52 7.00
C PHE A 68 -3.62 0.08 6.06
N PRO A 69 -4.58 -0.74 5.58
CA PRO A 69 -5.57 -0.29 4.60
C PRO A 69 -6.70 0.53 5.24
N PHE A 70 -7.00 0.32 6.52
CA PHE A 70 -8.14 0.98 7.17
C PHE A 70 -7.76 2.39 7.62
N GLY A 71 -8.63 3.36 7.30
CA GLY A 71 -8.41 4.77 7.63
C GLY A 71 -7.62 5.56 6.59
N ARG A 72 -7.33 4.99 5.42
CA ARG A 72 -6.58 5.65 4.34
C ARG A 72 -7.33 5.52 3.01
N GLU A 73 -7.31 6.59 2.21
CA GLU A 73 -7.95 6.63 0.90
C GLU A 73 -6.98 7.15 -0.17
N LEU A 74 -7.15 6.69 -1.40
CA LEU A 74 -6.43 7.19 -2.57
C LEU A 74 -7.23 8.36 -3.17
N ARG A 75 -6.80 9.58 -2.89
CA ARG A 75 -7.43 10.81 -3.42
C ARG A 75 -6.64 11.38 -4.60
#